data_AF-A0A968LHY3-F1
#
_entry.id   AF-A0A968LHY3-F1
#
_cell.length_a   1.000
_cell.length_b   1.000
_cell.length_c   1.000
_cell.angle_alpha   90.00
_cell.angle_beta   90.00
_cell.angle_gamma   90.00
#
_symmetry.space_group_name_H-M   'P 1'
#
loop_
_entity.id
_entity.type
_entity.pdbx_description
1 polymer ?
#
loop_
_entity_poly.entity_id
_entity_poly.type
_entity_poly.pdbx_seq_one_letter_code
_entity_poly.pdbx_strand_id
1 'polypeptide(L)'
;MKGWVTFVENHDEPRLLTEFPNISETAYASLIQFIFVSPGVPMLAYGTETGLALPYHPNHSGLFGMGGEPFNRMMMIWPGDPGWNPNLFETVRRMAHLRQDKPVLRYGDTRYLYPRNSNPKDDLFMLRESKTCDVSSVDCDRVLYAYSTFGGEYLISLNQVDLEVRTTRM
;
A
#
# COMPACT_ATOMS: atom_id res chain seq x y z
N MET A 1 17.07 -9.16 -8.07
CA MET A 1 16.05 -8.87 -7.03
C MET A 1 16.37 -7.50 -6.43
N LYS A 2 15.40 -6.60 -6.28
CA LYS A 2 15.63 -5.33 -5.56
C LYS A 2 15.53 -5.64 -4.06
N GLY A 3 16.59 -5.37 -3.30
CA GLY A 3 16.71 -5.75 -1.88
C GLY A 3 16.33 -4.64 -0.90
N TRP A 4 15.59 -3.62 -1.33
CA TRP A 4 15.21 -2.50 -0.47
C TRP A 4 14.04 -2.91 0.41
N VAL A 5 14.03 -2.41 1.64
CA VAL A 5 12.91 -2.58 2.57
C VAL A 5 11.90 -1.46 2.31
N THR A 6 10.63 -1.85 2.13
CA THR A 6 9.52 -0.92 1.91
C THR A 6 8.63 -0.96 3.14
N PHE A 7 8.46 0.18 3.80
CA PHE A 7 7.62 0.36 4.97
C PHE A 7 6.91 1.71 4.90
N VAL A 8 5.88 1.87 5.72
CA VAL A 8 5.11 3.13 5.84
C VAL A 8 5.12 3.69 7.25
N GLU A 9 5.49 2.86 8.22
CA GLU A 9 5.70 3.26 9.61
C GLU A 9 6.77 2.36 10.25
N ASN A 10 7.47 2.89 11.26
CA ASN A 10 8.44 2.17 12.07
C ASN A 10 8.44 2.66 13.53
N HIS A 11 9.50 2.36 14.28
CA HIS A 11 9.62 2.67 15.72
C HIS A 11 10.24 4.05 16.03
N ASP A 12 10.62 4.80 15.01
CA ASP A 12 11.23 6.13 15.09
C ASP A 12 10.24 7.25 14.72
N GLU A 13 9.08 6.89 14.15
CA GLU A 13 8.02 7.84 13.76
C GLU A 13 6.70 7.55 14.50
N PRO A 14 5.80 8.54 14.62
CA PRO A 14 4.45 8.31 15.10
C PRO A 14 3.74 7.23 14.26
N ARG A 15 2.81 6.49 14.90
CA ARG A 15 1.93 5.58 14.15
C ARG A 15 1.08 6.36 13.17
N LEU A 16 0.86 5.83 11.98
CA LEU A 16 0.09 6.53 10.94
C LEU A 16 -1.34 6.85 11.36
N LEU A 17 -2.01 5.94 12.07
CA LEU A 17 -3.35 6.19 12.59
C LEU A 17 -3.38 7.24 13.71
N THR A 18 -2.25 7.49 14.39
CA THR A 18 -2.12 8.58 15.36
C THR A 18 -1.85 9.91 14.66
N GLU A 19 -0.95 9.93 13.68
CA GLU A 19 -0.59 11.13 12.91
C GLU A 19 -1.74 11.62 12.02
N PHE A 20 -2.47 10.67 11.40
CA PHE A 20 -3.58 10.93 10.50
C PHE A 20 -4.89 10.38 11.09
N PRO A 21 -5.46 11.02 12.13
CA PRO A 21 -6.64 10.49 12.84
C PRO A 21 -7.91 10.40 11.98
N ASN A 22 -7.92 11.07 10.82
CA ASN A 22 -9.03 11.07 9.88
C ASN A 22 -8.87 10.08 8.72
N ILE A 23 -7.78 9.29 8.67
CA ILE A 23 -7.64 8.24 7.66
C ILE A 23 -8.70 7.17 7.91
N SER A 24 -9.41 6.77 6.86
CA SER A 24 -10.38 5.68 6.99
C SER A 24 -9.67 4.34 7.11
N GLU A 25 -10.30 3.38 7.81
CA GLU A 25 -9.81 2.00 7.87
C GLU A 25 -9.57 1.42 6.47
N THR A 26 -10.45 1.71 5.52
CA THR A 26 -10.31 1.29 4.12
C THR A 26 -9.07 1.87 3.45
N ALA A 27 -8.76 3.15 3.67
CA ALA A 27 -7.58 3.79 3.11
C ALA A 27 -6.30 3.21 3.75
N TYR A 28 -6.29 2.99 5.07
CA TYR A 28 -5.17 2.36 5.76
C TYR A 28 -4.96 0.90 5.33
N ALA A 29 -6.03 0.11 5.19
CA ALA A 29 -5.98 -1.24 4.64
C ALA A 29 -5.46 -1.26 3.19
N SER A 30 -5.80 -0.25 2.38
CA SER A 30 -5.29 -0.09 1.02
C SER A 30 -3.79 0.25 1.00
N LEU A 31 -3.33 1.07 1.94
CA LEU A 31 -1.90 1.36 2.12
C LEU A 31 -1.11 0.09 2.47
N ILE A 32 -1.64 -0.76 3.36
CA ILE A 32 -1.01 -2.05 3.67
C ILE A 32 -0.96 -2.94 2.41
N GLN A 33 -2.04 -3.02 1.65
CA GLN A 33 -2.05 -3.76 0.37
C GLN A 33 -0.99 -3.23 -0.60
N PHE A 34 -0.84 -1.91 -0.69
CA PHE A 34 0.19 -1.25 -1.50
C PHE A 34 1.60 -1.70 -1.12
N ILE A 35 1.93 -1.78 0.18
CA ILE A 35 3.24 -2.29 0.63
C ILE A 35 3.48 -3.71 0.13
N PHE A 36 2.48 -4.59 0.22
CA PHE A 36 2.59 -5.98 -0.23
C PHE A 36 2.67 -6.15 -1.75
N VAL A 37 2.15 -5.22 -2.55
CA VAL A 37 2.30 -5.28 -4.02
C VAL A 37 3.52 -4.51 -4.52
N SER A 38 4.12 -3.67 -3.68
CA SER A 38 5.29 -2.86 -4.05
C SER A 38 6.53 -3.72 -4.29
N PRO A 39 7.46 -3.24 -5.15
CA PRO A 39 8.78 -3.85 -5.28
C PRO A 39 9.55 -3.82 -3.95
N GLY A 40 10.39 -4.84 -3.71
CA GLY A 40 11.26 -4.91 -2.53
C GLY A 40 10.77 -5.89 -1.46
N VAL A 41 11.20 -5.69 -0.23
CA VAL A 41 10.82 -6.50 0.93
C VAL A 41 9.82 -5.70 1.75
N PRO A 42 8.52 -6.10 1.80
CA PRO A 42 7.55 -5.40 2.63
C PRO A 42 7.88 -5.60 4.10
N MET A 43 7.84 -4.52 4.87
CA MET A 43 7.96 -4.53 6.32
C MET A 43 6.77 -3.81 6.93
N LEU A 44 6.13 -4.46 7.89
CA LEU A 44 5.12 -3.87 8.76
C LEU A 44 5.71 -3.75 10.16
N ALA A 45 5.49 -2.61 10.81
CA ALA A 45 5.76 -2.48 12.23
C ALA A 45 4.75 -3.35 13.01
N TYR A 46 5.15 -3.89 14.16
CA TYR A 46 4.22 -4.68 14.97
C TYR A 46 2.98 -3.84 15.33
N GLY A 47 1.81 -4.47 15.27
CA GLY A 47 0.53 -3.83 15.55
C GLY A 47 -0.06 -3.07 14.37
N THR A 48 0.69 -2.82 13.28
CA THR A 48 0.10 -2.29 12.02
C THR A 48 -1.01 -3.21 11.53
N GLU A 49 -0.82 -4.52 11.67
CA GLU A 49 -1.77 -5.56 11.30
C GLU A 49 -3.03 -5.59 12.16
N THR A 50 -3.03 -4.91 13.31
CA THR A 50 -4.20 -4.81 14.21
C THR A 50 -4.75 -3.40 14.33
N GLY A 51 -4.13 -2.41 13.65
CA GLY A 51 -4.48 -1.00 13.78
C GLY A 51 -3.99 -0.35 15.08
N LEU A 52 -2.84 -0.78 15.61
CA LEU A 52 -2.25 -0.26 16.83
C LEU A 52 -1.87 1.23 16.70
N ALA A 53 -2.54 2.08 17.48
CA ALA A 53 -2.28 3.50 17.58
C ALA A 53 -2.88 4.09 18.86
N LEU A 54 -2.40 5.28 19.24
CA LEU A 54 -3.03 6.09 20.28
C LEU A 54 -3.94 7.15 19.65
N PRO A 55 -5.01 7.56 20.35
CA PRO A 55 -5.75 8.76 19.98
C PRO A 55 -4.81 9.96 19.90
N TYR A 56 -4.96 10.74 18.84
CA TYR A 56 -4.31 12.04 18.70
C TYR A 56 -4.61 12.89 19.94
N HIS A 57 -3.57 13.38 20.63
CA HIS A 57 -3.75 14.22 21.81
C HIS A 57 -2.66 15.30 21.85
N PRO A 58 -3.01 16.61 21.96
CA PRO A 58 -2.05 17.71 21.90
C PRO A 58 -0.95 17.65 22.97
N ASN A 59 -1.21 16.96 24.09
CA ASN A 59 -0.22 16.79 25.16
C ASN A 59 0.67 15.53 24.97
N HIS A 60 0.47 14.73 23.92
CA HIS A 60 1.32 13.58 23.59
C HIS A 60 2.39 13.98 22.57
N SER A 61 3.22 14.96 22.90
CA SER A 61 4.41 15.30 22.10
C SER A 61 5.62 14.52 22.61
N GLY A 62 6.30 13.83 21.70
CA GLY A 62 7.52 13.08 21.94
C GLY A 62 8.70 13.64 21.15
N LEU A 63 9.87 12.97 21.22
CA LEU A 63 10.87 13.16 20.17
C LEU A 63 10.18 12.75 18.85
N PHE A 64 10.31 13.58 17.82
CA PHE A 64 9.65 13.43 16.51
C PHE A 64 8.18 13.87 16.40
N GLY A 65 7.67 14.65 17.36
CA GLY A 65 6.35 15.28 17.25
C GLY A 65 5.26 14.50 17.96
N MET A 66 4.01 14.68 17.54
CA MET A 66 2.86 14.12 18.24
C MET A 66 2.80 12.60 18.05
N GLY A 67 2.64 11.83 19.13
CA GLY A 67 2.63 10.36 19.05
C GLY A 67 3.98 9.72 18.75
N GLY A 68 5.07 10.50 18.69
CA GLY A 68 6.44 10.00 18.57
C GLY A 68 6.94 9.33 19.86
N GLU A 69 8.25 9.08 19.96
CA GLU A 69 8.81 8.34 21.11
C GLU A 69 8.50 9.04 22.45
N PRO A 70 8.01 8.33 23.50
CA PRO A 70 7.84 6.86 23.63
C PRO A 70 6.48 6.30 23.18
N PHE A 71 5.57 7.15 22.70
CA PHE A 71 4.18 6.83 22.43
C PHE A 71 3.95 5.97 21.19
N ASN A 72 4.94 5.86 20.30
CA ASN A 72 4.90 4.98 19.12
C ASN A 72 5.26 3.50 19.43
N ARG A 73 5.71 3.19 20.67
CA ARG A 73 6.11 1.85 21.12
C ARG A 73 5.14 1.25 22.14
N MET A 74 3.83 1.32 21.85
CA MET A 74 2.78 0.80 22.73
C MET A 74 2.84 -0.73 22.88
N MET A 75 2.20 -1.24 23.93
CA MET A 75 1.94 -2.67 24.04
C MET A 75 1.04 -3.14 22.88
N MET A 76 1.30 -4.36 22.40
CA MET A 76 0.50 -5.00 21.35
C MET A 76 -0.95 -5.20 21.80
N ILE A 77 -1.90 -5.07 20.86
CA ILE A 77 -3.30 -5.45 21.06
C ILE A 77 -3.43 -6.93 20.69
N TRP A 78 -3.97 -7.77 21.57
CA TRP A 78 -4.13 -9.21 21.31
C TRP A 78 -5.55 -9.58 20.86
N PRO A 79 -5.76 -10.75 20.23
CA PRO A 79 -7.09 -11.19 19.82
C PRO A 79 -8.06 -11.22 21.02
N GLY A 80 -9.17 -10.49 20.90
CA GLY A 80 -10.17 -10.35 21.95
C GLY A 80 -10.02 -9.10 22.82
N ASP A 81 -8.89 -8.38 22.74
CA ASP A 81 -8.71 -7.12 23.43
C ASP A 81 -9.47 -5.97 22.73
N PRO A 82 -9.92 -4.95 23.48
CA PRO A 82 -10.48 -3.73 22.88
C PRO A 82 -9.50 -3.07 21.91
N GLY A 83 -10.00 -2.71 20.73
CA GLY A 83 -9.20 -2.10 19.67
C GLY A 83 -8.57 -3.09 18.69
N TRP A 84 -8.72 -4.42 18.90
CA TRP A 84 -8.27 -5.41 17.92
C TRP A 84 -9.06 -5.26 16.61
N ASN A 85 -8.36 -5.01 15.50
CA ASN A 85 -8.99 -4.90 14.19
C ASN A 85 -8.88 -6.22 13.38
N PRO A 86 -9.96 -7.03 13.30
CA PRO A 86 -9.91 -8.30 12.56
C PRO A 86 -9.81 -8.12 11.04
N ASN A 87 -10.30 -7.00 10.49
CA ASN A 87 -10.26 -6.75 9.05
C ASN A 87 -8.84 -6.45 8.57
N LEU A 88 -8.09 -5.65 9.33
CA LEU A 88 -6.68 -5.37 9.05
C LEU A 88 -5.85 -6.65 9.17
N PHE A 89 -6.10 -7.45 10.20
CA PHE A 89 -5.40 -8.71 10.43
C PHE A 89 -5.60 -9.67 9.24
N GLU A 90 -6.85 -9.88 8.82
CA GLU A 90 -7.15 -10.73 7.67
C GLU A 90 -6.65 -10.13 6.34
N THR A 91 -6.62 -8.81 6.20
CA THR A 91 -6.00 -8.14 5.04
C THR A 91 -4.51 -8.47 4.96
N VAL A 92 -3.77 -8.32 6.06
CA VAL A 92 -2.34 -8.62 6.12
C VAL A 92 -2.09 -10.09 5.81
N ARG A 93 -2.84 -10.98 6.45
CA ARG A 93 -2.76 -12.43 6.22
C ARG A 93 -2.98 -12.79 4.76
N ARG A 94 -4.05 -12.29 4.14
CA ARG A 94 -4.36 -12.52 2.72
C ARG A 94 -3.25 -12.00 1.82
N MET A 95 -2.74 -10.81 2.06
CA MET A 95 -1.70 -10.20 1.23
C MET A 95 -0.34 -10.89 1.38
N ALA A 96 0.00 -11.35 2.59
CA ALA A 96 1.19 -12.15 2.83
C ALA A 96 1.15 -13.47 2.03
N HIS A 97 0.03 -14.19 2.08
CA HIS A 97 -0.17 -15.40 1.27
C HIS A 97 -0.14 -15.09 -0.23
N LEU A 98 -0.88 -14.06 -0.68
CA LEU A 98 -0.89 -13.68 -2.10
C LEU A 98 0.52 -13.36 -2.62
N ARG A 99 1.36 -12.66 -1.85
CA ARG A 99 2.74 -12.36 -2.23
C ARG A 99 3.64 -13.60 -2.27
N GLN A 100 3.39 -14.57 -1.41
CA GLN A 100 4.07 -15.87 -1.45
C GLN A 100 3.64 -16.65 -2.70
N ASP A 101 2.35 -16.74 -2.96
CA ASP A 101 1.77 -17.54 -4.04
C ASP A 101 2.01 -16.95 -5.43
N LYS A 102 2.18 -15.63 -5.54
CA LYS A 102 2.36 -14.91 -6.81
C LYS A 102 3.76 -14.30 -6.92
N PRO A 103 4.74 -15.01 -7.54
CA PRO A 103 6.09 -14.51 -7.74
C PRO A 103 6.18 -13.15 -8.44
N VAL A 104 5.21 -12.79 -9.27
CA VAL A 104 5.15 -11.47 -9.94
C VAL A 104 5.16 -10.32 -8.94
N LEU A 105 4.57 -10.49 -7.75
CA LEU A 105 4.57 -9.47 -6.71
C LEU A 105 5.98 -9.22 -6.16
N ARG A 106 6.81 -10.27 -6.05
CA ARG A 106 8.18 -10.21 -5.53
C ARG A 106 9.21 -9.81 -6.59
N TYR A 107 9.05 -10.30 -7.82
CA TYR A 107 10.10 -10.27 -8.84
C TYR A 107 9.70 -9.61 -10.16
N GLY A 108 8.40 -9.36 -10.37
CA GLY A 108 7.89 -8.72 -11.58
C GLY A 108 8.31 -7.25 -11.70
N ASP A 109 8.11 -6.70 -12.88
CA ASP A 109 8.27 -5.27 -13.15
C ASP A 109 7.02 -4.49 -12.76
N THR A 110 7.21 -3.20 -12.47
CA THR A 110 6.12 -2.27 -12.18
C THR A 110 5.88 -1.40 -13.38
N ARG A 111 4.62 -1.31 -13.81
CA ARG A 111 4.15 -0.32 -14.79
C ARG A 111 3.03 0.50 -14.16
N TYR A 112 3.17 1.82 -14.21
CA TYR A 112 2.10 2.73 -13.80
C TYR A 112 1.17 2.99 -14.99
N LEU A 113 -0.13 2.97 -14.72
CA LEU A 113 -1.19 3.18 -15.70
C LEU A 113 -1.89 4.50 -15.40
N TYR A 114 -2.37 5.16 -16.44
CA TYR A 114 -3.03 6.47 -16.35
C TYR A 114 -4.33 6.41 -17.16
N PRO A 115 -5.37 5.73 -16.63
CA PRO A 115 -6.63 5.60 -17.36
C PRO A 115 -7.28 6.97 -17.58
N ARG A 116 -8.15 7.07 -18.59
CA ARG A 116 -8.89 8.31 -18.84
C ARG A 116 -9.69 8.68 -17.60
N ASN A 117 -9.72 9.98 -17.27
CA ASN A 117 -10.38 10.56 -16.09
C ASN A 117 -9.72 10.22 -14.73
N SER A 118 -8.56 9.56 -14.70
CA SER A 118 -7.77 9.50 -13.45
C SER A 118 -7.15 10.85 -13.13
N ASN A 119 -7.09 11.19 -11.85
CA ASN A 119 -6.26 12.28 -11.37
C ASN A 119 -4.85 11.74 -11.05
N PRO A 120 -3.82 12.05 -11.86
CA PRO A 120 -2.48 11.48 -11.66
C PRO A 120 -1.79 11.93 -10.36
N LYS A 121 -2.35 12.91 -9.63
CA LYS A 121 -1.85 13.33 -8.33
C LYS A 121 -2.46 12.54 -7.17
N ASP A 122 -3.71 12.10 -7.31
CA ASP A 122 -4.53 11.56 -6.22
C ASP A 122 -4.95 10.10 -6.45
N ASP A 123 -4.78 9.58 -7.67
CA ASP A 123 -5.09 8.22 -8.06
C ASP A 123 -3.82 7.45 -8.44
N LEU A 124 -3.77 6.16 -8.09
CA LEU A 124 -2.65 5.28 -8.35
C LEU A 124 -3.12 3.97 -8.97
N PHE A 125 -2.69 3.70 -10.20
CA PHE A 125 -2.89 2.42 -10.87
C PHE A 125 -1.51 1.80 -11.15
N MET A 126 -1.17 0.78 -10.37
CA MET A 126 0.12 0.09 -10.42
C MET A 126 -0.07 -1.36 -10.85
N LEU A 127 0.46 -1.70 -12.02
CA LEU A 127 0.50 -3.06 -12.53
C LEU A 127 1.82 -3.74 -12.19
N ARG A 128 1.75 -4.95 -11.65
CA ARG A 128 2.88 -5.87 -11.48
C ARG A 128 2.79 -6.93 -12.56
N GLU A 129 3.81 -7.04 -13.40
CA GLU A 129 3.83 -7.93 -14.55
C GLU A 129 5.13 -8.75 -14.63
N SER A 130 5.04 -9.98 -15.12
CA SER A 130 6.21 -10.85 -15.25
C SER A 130 7.15 -10.34 -16.33
N LYS A 131 8.47 -10.47 -16.10
CA LYS A 131 9.52 -9.98 -17.00
C LYS A 131 9.59 -10.73 -18.32
N THR A 132 9.28 -12.02 -18.28
CA THR A 132 9.46 -12.96 -19.39
C THR A 132 8.18 -13.20 -20.15
N CYS A 133 7.15 -12.40 -19.88
CA CYS A 133 5.83 -12.60 -20.40
C CYS A 133 5.69 -11.98 -21.80
N ASP A 134 5.54 -12.83 -22.81
CA ASP A 134 5.07 -12.41 -24.11
C ASP A 134 3.64 -11.90 -23.95
N VAL A 135 3.38 -10.67 -24.38
CA VAL A 135 2.09 -9.97 -24.26
C VAL A 135 0.96 -10.76 -24.96
N SER A 136 1.32 -11.64 -25.90
CA SER A 136 0.42 -12.54 -26.62
C SER A 136 0.09 -13.85 -25.89
N SER A 137 0.82 -14.20 -24.82
CA SER A 137 0.57 -15.43 -24.06
C SER A 137 -0.49 -15.20 -22.98
N VAL A 138 -1.49 -16.08 -22.95
CA VAL A 138 -2.65 -16.03 -22.04
C VAL A 138 -2.25 -16.33 -20.59
N ASP A 139 -1.04 -16.85 -20.37
CA ASP A 139 -0.60 -17.44 -19.10
C ASP A 139 0.26 -16.51 -18.23
N CYS A 140 0.11 -15.20 -18.44
CA CYS A 140 0.92 -14.19 -17.78
C CYS A 140 0.25 -13.63 -16.52
N ASP A 141 0.76 -14.05 -15.36
CA ASP A 141 0.38 -13.47 -14.08
C ASP A 141 0.59 -11.94 -14.10
N ARG A 142 -0.50 -11.21 -13.88
CA ARG A 142 -0.54 -9.76 -13.73
C ARG A 142 -1.36 -9.42 -12.49
N VAL A 143 -0.87 -8.50 -11.68
CA VAL A 143 -1.60 -8.00 -10.51
C VAL A 143 -1.72 -6.48 -10.61
N LEU A 144 -2.95 -5.98 -10.62
CA LEU A 144 -3.25 -4.55 -10.57
C LEU A 144 -3.57 -4.15 -9.13
N TYR A 145 -2.85 -3.16 -8.63
CA TYR A 145 -3.26 -2.36 -7.50
C TYR A 145 -3.82 -1.04 -8.01
N ALA A 146 -5.04 -0.70 -7.58
CA ALA A 146 -5.71 0.54 -7.96
C ALA A 146 -6.23 1.24 -6.71
N TYR A 147 -5.95 2.53 -6.60
CA TYR A 147 -6.48 3.41 -5.59
C TYR A 147 -6.95 4.70 -6.26
N SER A 148 -8.14 5.16 -5.89
CA SER A 148 -8.68 6.44 -6.35
C SER A 148 -9.32 7.15 -5.17
N THR A 149 -9.00 8.43 -5.01
CA THR A 149 -9.51 9.24 -3.89
C THR A 149 -10.99 9.56 -4.06
N PHE A 150 -11.44 9.74 -5.31
CA PHE A 150 -12.82 10.11 -5.63
C PHE A 150 -13.68 8.92 -6.09
N GLY A 151 -13.07 7.74 -6.24
CA GLY A 151 -13.73 6.56 -6.80
C GLY A 151 -14.13 6.75 -8.26
N GLY A 152 -14.89 5.78 -8.79
CA GLY A 152 -15.45 5.84 -10.14
C GLY A 152 -15.12 4.62 -11.00
N GLU A 153 -15.46 4.72 -12.28
CA GLU A 153 -15.23 3.67 -13.28
C GLU A 153 -14.06 4.05 -14.18
N TYR A 154 -13.10 3.13 -14.32
CA TYR A 154 -11.88 3.35 -15.09
C TYR A 154 -11.71 2.26 -16.13
N LEU A 155 -11.51 2.66 -17.39
CA LEU A 155 -11.13 1.75 -18.45
C LEU A 155 -9.61 1.64 -18.53
N ILE A 156 -9.09 0.43 -18.33
CA ILE A 156 -7.66 0.16 -18.29
C ILE A 156 -7.27 -0.72 -19.48
N SER A 157 -6.40 -0.21 -20.35
CA SER A 157 -5.75 -1.03 -21.37
C SER A 157 -4.48 -1.66 -20.81
N LEU A 158 -4.41 -2.98 -20.82
CA LEU A 158 -3.19 -3.71 -20.48
C LEU A 158 -2.24 -3.87 -21.66
N ASN A 159 -2.73 -3.65 -22.89
CA ASN A 159 -1.96 -3.73 -24.12
C ASN A 159 -1.13 -2.46 -24.30
N GLN A 160 0.17 -2.64 -24.61
CA GLN A 160 1.17 -1.58 -24.70
C GLN A 160 1.11 -0.82 -26.03
N VAL A 161 -0.08 -0.48 -26.52
CA VAL A 161 -0.24 0.30 -27.76
C VAL A 161 -0.51 1.77 -27.37
N ASP A 162 0.56 2.55 -27.45
CA ASP A 162 0.62 4.01 -27.63
C ASP A 162 -0.05 4.91 -26.59
N LEU A 163 0.71 5.24 -25.54
CA LEU A 163 0.77 6.62 -25.06
C LEU A 163 1.98 7.27 -25.71
N GLU A 164 1.91 7.46 -27.04
CA GLU A 164 2.72 8.50 -27.66
C GLU A 164 2.38 9.82 -26.96
N VAL A 165 3.42 10.34 -26.33
CA VAL A 165 3.58 11.69 -25.87
C VAL A 165 3.02 12.65 -26.93
N ARG A 166 1.75 13.07 -26.78
CA ARG A 166 1.30 14.34 -27.35
C ARG A 166 1.87 15.46 -26.47
N THR A 167 3.19 15.61 -26.52
CA THR A 167 3.81 16.94 -26.34
C THR A 167 3.30 17.78 -27.48
N THR A 168 2.23 18.52 -27.22
CA THR A 168 1.88 19.67 -28.02
C THR A 168 3.04 20.66 -27.89
N ARG A 169 3.93 20.68 -28.89
CA ARG A 169 4.68 21.88 -29.21
C ARG A 169 3.70 22.87 -29.82
N MET A 170 3.38 23.93 -29.10
CA MET A 170 3.30 25.31 -29.58
C MET A 170 3.22 26.25 -28.38
#